data_AF-A0A968CBF5-F1
#
_entry.id   AF-A0A968CBF5-F1
#
_cell.length_a   1.000
_cell.length_b   1.000
_cell.length_c   1.000
_cell.angle_alpha   90.00
_cell.angle_beta   90.00
_cell.angle_gamma   90.00
#
_symmetry.space_group_name_H-M   'P 1'
#
loop_
_entity.id
_entity.type
_entity.pdbx_description
1 polymer ?
#
loop_
_entity_poly.entity_id
_entity_poly.type
_entity_poly.pdbx_seq_one_letter_code
_entity_poly.pdbx_strand_id
1 'polypeptide(L)'
;HEAGVPIYTSSPGDSSIGMNVAERALAGHAVRFDPSIDVNESAAIVLAAKRAGGRSAVVIMGGGSPKNFLLQTEPQIQEVLGIEESGHDYFIQFTDARPDTGGLSGATPSEAVSWGKVDPDALPDTVVCYL
;
A
#
# COMPACT_ATOMS: atom_id res chain seq x y z
N HIS A 1 -14.40 -4.32 12.08
CA HIS A 1 -15.38 -5.24 11.49
C HIS A 1 -16.73 -4.57 11.29
N GLU A 2 -17.32 -3.93 12.30
CA GLU A 2 -18.65 -3.29 12.22
C GLU A 2 -18.81 -2.26 11.08
N ALA A 3 -17.75 -1.54 10.72
CA ALA A 3 -17.75 -0.58 9.61
C ALA A 3 -17.51 -1.21 8.22
N GLY A 4 -17.27 -2.53 8.13
CA GLY A 4 -16.99 -3.20 6.86
C GLY A 4 -15.69 -2.81 6.17
N VAL A 5 -14.77 -2.11 6.86
CA VAL A 5 -13.48 -1.69 6.31
C VAL A 5 -12.43 -2.78 6.53
N PRO A 6 -11.77 -3.29 5.47
CA PRO A 6 -10.71 -4.28 5.62
C PRO A 6 -9.45 -3.66 6.25
N ILE A 7 -8.68 -4.48 6.95
CA ILE A 7 -7.43 -4.08 7.60
C ILE A 7 -6.34 -5.01 7.10
N TYR A 8 -5.31 -4.43 6.50
CA TYR A 8 -4.17 -5.16 5.97
C TYR A 8 -2.94 -4.94 6.85
N THR A 9 -2.05 -5.94 6.87
CA THR A 9 -0.71 -5.80 7.42
C THR A 9 0.31 -6.23 6.38
N SER A 10 1.28 -5.36 6.12
CA SER A 10 2.32 -5.61 5.12
C SER A 10 3.37 -6.62 5.59
N SER A 11 3.36 -6.99 6.87
CA SER A 11 4.37 -7.87 7.46
C SER A 11 3.75 -8.69 8.61
N PRO A 12 2.78 -9.59 8.34
CA PRO A 12 2.06 -10.33 9.38
C PRO A 12 2.99 -11.19 10.25
N GLY A 13 4.09 -11.69 9.68
CA GLY A 13 5.11 -12.45 10.41
C GLY A 13 5.94 -11.62 11.39
N ASP A 14 6.10 -10.32 11.15
CA ASP A 14 6.82 -9.40 12.02
C ASP A 14 5.88 -8.83 13.11
N SER A 15 5.30 -9.75 13.88
CA SER A 15 4.37 -9.41 14.96
C SER A 15 4.31 -10.53 16.00
N SER A 16 3.88 -10.22 17.22
CA SER A 16 3.67 -11.26 18.24
C SER A 16 2.64 -12.31 17.81
N ILE A 17 1.65 -11.92 17.00
CA ILE A 17 0.69 -12.86 16.40
C ILE A 17 1.40 -13.76 15.39
N GLY A 18 2.27 -13.19 14.56
CA GLY A 18 3.13 -13.91 13.63
C GLY A 18 4.00 -14.96 14.31
N MET A 19 4.64 -14.58 15.42
CA MET A 19 5.45 -15.48 16.24
C MET A 19 4.63 -16.65 16.81
N ASN A 20 3.41 -16.38 17.29
CA ASN A 20 2.52 -17.44 17.77
C ASN A 20 2.10 -18.40 16.65
N VAL A 21 1.80 -17.88 15.45
CA VAL A 21 1.48 -18.74 14.29
C VAL A 21 2.69 -19.60 13.89
N ALA A 22 3.91 -19.06 13.97
CA ALA A 22 5.13 -19.82 13.72
C ALA A 22 5.35 -20.93 14.76
N GLU A 23 5.11 -20.68 16.05
CA GLU A 23 5.14 -21.72 17.10
C GLU A 23 4.12 -22.82 16.82
N ARG A 24 2.88 -22.46 16.50
CA ARG A 24 1.81 -23.42 16.17
C ARG A 24 2.12 -24.23 14.92
N ALA A 25 2.82 -23.64 13.95
CA ALA A 25 3.28 -24.36 12.77
C ALA A 25 4.20 -25.54 13.13
N LEU A 26 5.11 -25.36 14.10
CA LEU A 26 5.99 -26.42 14.60
C LEU A 26 5.23 -27.52 15.34
N ALA A 27 4.14 -27.16 16.03
CA ALA A 27 3.23 -28.12 16.66
C ALA A 27 2.30 -28.85 15.66
N GLY A 28 2.52 -28.69 14.35
CA GLY A 28 1.76 -29.38 13.31
C GLY A 28 0.43 -28.72 12.93
N HIS A 29 0.12 -27.52 13.44
CA HIS A 29 -1.08 -26.80 13.04
C HIS A 29 -0.94 -26.23 11.62
N ALA A 30 -2.07 -26.15 10.90
CA ALA A 30 -2.13 -25.73 9.49
C ALA A 30 -2.44 -24.23 9.29
N VAL A 31 -2.68 -23.45 10.35
CA VAL A 31 -2.97 -22.02 10.22
C VAL A 31 -1.75 -21.29 9.64
N ARG A 32 -1.93 -20.60 8.51
CA ARG A 32 -0.88 -19.83 7.83
C ARG A 32 -1.45 -18.50 7.35
N PHE A 33 -0.58 -17.50 7.24
CA PHE A 33 -0.90 -16.28 6.51
C PHE A 33 -0.65 -16.51 5.03
N ASP A 34 -1.52 -15.95 4.20
CA ASP A 34 -1.31 -15.84 2.76
C ASP A 34 -1.35 -14.37 2.35
N PRO A 35 -0.18 -13.68 2.33
CA PRO A 35 -0.10 -12.28 1.93
C PRO A 35 -0.50 -12.05 0.47
N SER A 36 -0.51 -13.09 -0.38
CA SER A 36 -0.91 -12.94 -1.78
C SER A 36 -2.40 -12.62 -1.92
N ILE A 37 -3.23 -13.09 -0.99
CA ILE A 37 -4.65 -12.73 -0.95
C ILE A 37 -4.81 -11.24 -0.65
N ASP A 38 -4.10 -10.73 0.35
CA ASP A 38 -4.16 -9.31 0.73
C ASP A 38 -3.67 -8.37 -0.40
N VAL A 39 -2.60 -8.77 -1.11
CA VAL A 39 -2.09 -8.01 -2.27
C VAL A 39 -3.14 -7.95 -3.38
N ASN A 40 -3.78 -9.08 -3.71
CA ASN A 40 -4.78 -9.13 -4.76
C ASN A 40 -6.08 -8.41 -4.38
N GLU A 41 -6.53 -8.55 -3.13
CA GLU A 41 -7.76 -7.92 -2.66
C GLU A 41 -7.60 -6.39 -2.61
N SER A 42 -6.50 -5.89 -2.04
CA SER A 42 -6.24 -4.44 -1.97
C SER A 42 -6.13 -3.80 -3.35
N ALA A 43 -5.45 -4.45 -4.30
CA ALA A 43 -5.41 -4.03 -5.70
C ALA A 43 -6.81 -4.06 -6.34
N ALA A 44 -7.60 -5.11 -6.10
CA ALA A 44 -8.95 -5.22 -6.64
C ALA A 44 -9.89 -4.13 -6.13
N ILE A 45 -9.75 -3.70 -4.86
CA ILE A 45 -10.53 -2.60 -4.29
C ILE A 45 -10.26 -1.29 -5.04
N VAL A 46 -8.98 -0.97 -5.27
CA VAL A 46 -8.56 0.24 -6.01
C VAL A 46 -9.10 0.20 -7.45
N LEU A 47 -8.88 -0.93 -8.13
CA LEU A 47 -9.34 -1.12 -9.51
C LEU A 47 -10.86 -1.04 -9.64
N ALA A 48 -11.60 -1.64 -8.69
CA ALA A 48 -13.07 -1.60 -8.69
C ALA A 48 -13.60 -0.18 -8.50
N ALA A 49 -13.01 0.60 -7.59
CA ALA A 49 -13.39 2.00 -7.39
C ALA A 49 -13.21 2.83 -8.68
N LYS A 50 -12.08 2.67 -9.36
CA LYS A 50 -11.76 3.40 -10.59
C LYS A 50 -12.63 2.98 -11.78
N ARG A 51 -12.84 1.68 -11.97
CA ARG A 51 -13.76 1.15 -13.00
C ARG A 51 -15.22 1.57 -12.81
N ALA A 52 -15.63 1.85 -11.57
CA ALA A 52 -16.95 2.40 -11.28
C ALA A 52 -17.08 3.91 -11.60
N GLY A 53 -16.03 4.53 -12.16
CA GLY A 53 -15.95 5.98 -12.40
C GLY A 53 -15.64 6.79 -11.13
N GLY A 54 -15.22 6.12 -10.05
CA GLY A 54 -14.75 6.74 -8.83
C GLY A 54 -13.29 7.17 -8.89
N ARG A 55 -12.78 7.69 -7.77
CA ARG A 55 -11.38 8.08 -7.57
C ARG A 55 -10.79 7.32 -6.39
N SER A 56 -9.47 7.12 -6.40
CA SER A 56 -8.73 6.53 -5.29
C SER A 56 -7.85 7.58 -4.60
N ALA A 57 -7.74 7.47 -3.28
CA ALA A 57 -6.94 8.38 -2.47
C ALA A 57 -6.11 7.58 -1.47
N VAL A 58 -4.87 8.03 -1.25
CA VAL A 58 -4.00 7.50 -0.20
C VAL A 58 -3.70 8.57 0.84
N VAL A 59 -3.91 8.21 2.10
CA VAL A 59 -3.55 9.02 3.26
C VAL A 59 -2.58 8.20 4.10
N ILE A 60 -1.36 8.70 4.21
CA ILE A 60 -0.22 7.95 4.74
C ILE A 60 0.26 8.65 6.01
N MET A 61 0.23 7.92 7.12
CA MET A 61 0.81 8.36 8.39
C MET A 61 2.12 7.59 8.61
N GLY A 62 3.26 8.28 8.48
CA GLY A 62 4.60 7.72 8.57
C GLY A 62 5.18 7.30 7.21
N GLY A 63 5.66 6.06 7.14
CA GLY A 63 6.40 5.53 5.98
C GLY A 63 6.56 4.01 6.05
N GLY A 64 7.71 3.51 5.61
CA GLY A 64 8.08 2.10 5.75
C GLY A 64 7.19 1.12 4.99
N SER A 65 7.06 -0.09 5.56
CA SER A 65 6.33 -1.21 4.96
C SER A 65 4.85 -0.89 4.67
N PRO A 66 4.09 -0.22 5.57
CA PRO A 66 2.71 0.18 5.29
C PRO A 66 2.56 1.13 4.09
N LYS A 67 3.46 2.13 3.96
CA LYS A 67 3.48 3.02 2.78
C LYS A 67 3.67 2.24 1.49
N ASN A 68 4.63 1.30 1.46
CA ASN A 68 4.85 0.50 0.26
C ASN A 68 3.67 -0.41 -0.07
N PHE A 69 3.10 -1.07 0.94
CA PHE A 69 2.01 -2.02 0.75
C PHE A 69 0.75 -1.36 0.21
N LEU A 70 0.46 -0.13 0.62
CA LEU A 70 -0.62 0.65 0.04
C LEU A 70 -0.33 1.02 -1.41
N LEU A 71 0.85 1.58 -1.68
CA LEU A 71 1.20 2.11 -2.99
C LEU A 71 1.51 1.03 -4.04
N GLN A 72 1.85 -0.20 -3.64
CA GLN A 72 2.12 -1.30 -4.58
C GLN A 72 0.85 -1.81 -5.27
N THR A 73 -0.35 -1.39 -4.83
CA THR A 73 -1.61 -1.74 -5.49
C THR A 73 -1.58 -1.32 -6.96
N GLU A 74 -1.01 -0.15 -7.27
CA GLU A 74 -0.89 0.36 -8.63
C GLU A 74 0.10 -0.44 -9.51
N PRO A 75 1.37 -0.67 -9.13
CA PRO A 75 2.25 -1.60 -9.84
C PRO A 75 1.68 -3.02 -9.98
N GLN A 76 0.95 -3.51 -8.98
CA GLN A 76 0.28 -4.81 -9.06
C GLN A 76 -0.77 -4.82 -10.19
N ILE A 77 -1.55 -3.75 -10.34
CA ILE A 77 -2.54 -3.61 -11.41
C ILE A 77 -1.86 -3.43 -12.77
N GLN A 78 -0.96 -2.46 -12.88
CA GLN A 78 -0.42 -1.97 -14.15
C GLN A 78 0.71 -2.86 -14.69
N GLU A 79 1.73 -3.13 -13.87
CA GLU A 79 2.95 -3.82 -14.32
C GLU A 79 2.80 -5.35 -14.24
N VAL A 80 2.24 -5.85 -13.14
CA VAL A 80 2.17 -7.30 -12.89
C VAL A 80 0.98 -7.94 -13.59
N LEU A 81 -0.21 -7.33 -13.49
CA LEU A 81 -1.43 -7.84 -14.10
C LEU A 81 -1.67 -7.31 -15.52
N GLY A 82 -0.91 -6.30 -15.96
CA GLY A 82 -1.01 -5.73 -17.31
C GLY A 82 -2.34 -5.02 -17.58
N ILE A 83 -3.00 -4.52 -16.53
CA ILE A 83 -4.28 -3.82 -16.65
C ILE A 83 -3.98 -2.33 -16.76
N GLU A 84 -4.43 -1.72 -17.86
CA GLU A 84 -4.30 -0.28 -18.06
C GLU A 84 -5.09 0.47 -16.97
N GLU A 85 -4.36 1.25 -16.17
CA GLU A 85 -4.90 2.14 -15.15
C GLU A 85 -3.89 3.25 -14.87
N SER A 86 -4.37 4.40 -14.42
CA SER A 86 -3.60 5.52 -13.89
C SER A 86 -3.32 5.31 -12.40
N GLY A 87 -2.24 5.84 -11.83
CA GLY A 87 -1.98 5.73 -10.38
C GLY A 87 -3.06 6.38 -9.50
N HIS A 88 -2.82 6.48 -8.18
CA HIS A 88 -3.79 7.12 -7.28
C HIS A 88 -4.06 8.60 -7.64
N ASP A 89 -5.34 9.03 -7.52
CA ASP A 89 -5.78 10.40 -7.83
C ASP A 89 -5.38 11.41 -6.75
N TYR A 90 -5.26 10.97 -5.50
CA TYR A 90 -4.90 11.83 -4.37
C TYR A 90 -3.83 11.20 -3.50
N PHE A 91 -2.82 11.98 -3.14
CA PHE A 91 -1.72 11.55 -2.28
C PHE A 91 -1.50 12.55 -1.15
N ILE A 92 -1.67 12.08 0.08
CA ILE A 92 -1.39 12.85 1.29
C ILE A 92 -0.48 12.02 2.19
N GLN A 93 0.69 12.56 2.54
CA GLN A 93 1.63 11.92 3.45
C GLN A 93 2.01 12.84 4.61
N PHE A 94 2.00 12.29 5.82
CA PHE A 94 2.56 12.88 7.02
C PHE A 94 3.76 12.06 7.44
N THR A 95 4.97 12.63 7.50
CA THR A 95 6.19 11.87 7.78
C THR A 95 7.26 12.72 8.44
N ASP A 96 8.06 12.14 9.33
CA ASP A 96 9.30 12.74 9.85
C ASP A 96 10.53 12.34 9.00
N ALA A 97 10.34 11.42 8.04
CA ALA A 97 11.41 10.89 7.22
C ALA A 97 11.87 11.90 6.16
N ARG A 98 13.17 12.22 6.17
CA ARG A 98 13.75 13.17 5.22
C ARG A 98 14.01 12.51 3.84
N PRO A 99 13.71 13.22 2.73
CA PRO A 99 13.89 12.68 1.38
C PRO A 99 15.37 12.49 0.98
N ASP A 100 16.29 13.28 1.53
CA ASP A 100 17.72 13.27 1.17
C ASP A 100 18.44 11.97 1.54
N THR A 101 17.85 11.17 2.44
CA THR A 101 18.40 9.87 2.82
C THR A 101 18.19 8.79 1.75
N GLY A 102 17.33 9.04 0.75
CA GLY A 102 16.97 8.06 -0.27
C GLY A 102 16.14 6.89 0.24
N GLY A 103 15.65 6.95 1.48
CA GLY A 103 14.80 5.92 2.07
C GLY A 103 13.36 6.01 1.58
N LEU A 104 12.72 4.86 1.33
CA LEU A 104 11.31 4.76 0.90
C LEU A 104 10.34 5.57 1.76
N SER A 105 10.57 5.63 3.07
CA SER A 105 9.73 6.42 4.00
C SER A 105 9.68 7.89 3.61
N GLY A 106 10.83 8.48 3.26
CA GLY A 106 10.95 9.87 2.82
C GLY A 106 10.74 10.08 1.32
N ALA A 107 10.53 9.01 0.54
CA ALA A 107 10.38 9.11 -0.91
C ALA A 107 9.25 10.07 -1.30
N THR A 108 9.57 11.01 -2.18
CA THR A 108 8.69 12.09 -2.60
C THR A 108 7.54 11.56 -3.49
N PRO A 109 6.42 12.30 -3.60
CA PRO A 109 5.37 11.97 -4.55
C PRO A 109 5.89 11.92 -5.99
N SER A 110 6.86 12.77 -6.34
CA SER A 110 7.52 12.77 -7.65
C SER A 110 8.27 11.46 -7.92
N GLU A 111 8.91 10.88 -6.91
CA GLU A 111 9.49 9.53 -7.02
C GLU A 111 8.41 8.45 -7.09
N ALA A 112 7.24 8.64 -6.47
CA ALA A 112 6.14 7.69 -6.59
C ALA A 112 5.52 7.66 -8.01
N VAL A 113 5.48 8.81 -8.70
CA VAL A 113 5.03 8.91 -10.10
C VAL A 113 5.89 8.08 -11.05
N SER A 114 7.21 8.00 -10.84
CA SER A 114 8.09 7.22 -11.74
C SER A 114 7.82 5.72 -11.73
N TRP A 115 7.10 5.24 -10.71
CA TRP A 115 6.67 3.85 -10.54
C TRP A 115 5.17 3.66 -10.81
N GLY A 116 4.50 4.64 -11.43
CA GLY A 116 3.06 4.58 -11.72
C GLY A 116 2.15 4.59 -10.48
N LYS A 117 2.70 4.84 -9.27
CA LYS A 117 1.96 4.78 -8.00
C LYS A 117 1.02 5.96 -7.80
N VAL A 118 1.32 7.09 -8.44
CA VAL A 118 0.54 8.33 -8.40
C VAL A 118 0.32 8.76 -9.84
N ASP A 119 -0.89 9.21 -10.17
CA ASP A 119 -1.18 9.78 -11.48
C ASP A 119 -0.26 10.99 -11.74
N PRO A 120 0.51 11.01 -12.85
CA PRO A 120 1.34 12.15 -13.21
C PRO A 120 0.60 13.50 -13.24
N ASP A 121 -0.66 13.51 -13.67
CA ASP A 121 -1.48 14.72 -13.76
C ASP A 121 -1.96 15.19 -12.38
N ALA A 122 -2.01 14.27 -11.39
CA ALA A 122 -2.33 14.58 -10.01
C ALA A 122 -1.12 15.01 -9.16
N LEU A 123 0.11 14.91 -9.69
CA LEU A 123 1.34 15.27 -8.97
C LEU A 123 1.32 16.69 -8.36
N PRO A 124 0.82 17.74 -9.04
CA PRO A 124 0.75 19.09 -8.47
C PRO A 124 -0.14 19.20 -7.23
N ASP A 125 -1.09 18.27 -7.05
CA ASP A 125 -2.08 18.26 -5.96
C ASP A 125 -1.64 17.37 -4.77
N THR A 126 -0.42 16.84 -4.82
CA THR A 126 0.12 15.99 -3.75
C THR A 126 0.57 16.83 -2.55
N VAL A 127 0.32 16.31 -1.34
CA VAL A 127 0.66 17.01 -0.09
C VAL A 127 1.59 16.14 0.75
N VAL A 128 2.73 16.69 1.16
CA VAL A 128 3.64 16.08 2.14
C VAL A 128 3.81 17.04 3.31
N CYS A 129 3.38 16.61 4.49
CA CYS A 129 3.55 17.32 5.74
C CYS A 129 4.70 16.68 6.54
N TYR A 130 5.72 17.50 6.84
CA TYR A 130 6.81 17.10 7.73
C TYR A 130 6.47 17.45 9.17
N LEU A 131 6.64 16.51 10.08
CA LEU A 131 6.41 16.66 11.53
C LEU A 131 7.71 16.96 12.28
#